data_AF-A0A9D9UI53-F1
#
_entry.id   AF-A0A9D9UI53-F1
#
_cell.length_a   1.000
_cell.length_b   1.000
_cell.length_c   1.000
_cell.angle_alpha   90.00
_cell.angle_beta   90.00
_cell.angle_gamma   90.00
#
_symmetry.space_group_name_H-M   'P 1'
#
loop_
_entity.id
_entity.type
_entity.pdbx_description
1 polymer ?
#
loop_
_entity_poly.entity_id
_entity_poly.type
_entity_poly.pdbx_seq_one_letter_code
_entity_poly.pdbx_strand_id
1 'polypeptide(L)'
;MKYLLIIILSYFQLSNLTGQAWTKPKGEGFYKLDYTLIHTNQVFDPGGKIVPFRTLGNHTFSLYGERGITDKFTLQAYIPFFVRNVLNETKGAQSGVLLEPGIENNNIGDIDIAFRYALPFGKLPVSATLLLGLPTGNSTQNSGLFTGDGEFNQMLKISTGVG
;
A
#
# COMPACT_ATOMS: atom_id res chain seq x y z
N MET A 1 6.41 27.51 23.67
CA MET A 1 5.90 27.54 22.28
C MET A 1 6.96 27.22 21.23
N LYS A 2 8.18 27.79 21.31
CA LYS A 2 9.25 27.57 20.30
C LYS A 2 9.66 26.10 20.12
N TYR A 3 9.76 25.34 21.22
CA TYR A 3 10.11 23.90 21.17
C TYR A 3 8.94 23.00 20.74
N LEU A 4 7.70 23.44 20.90
CA LEU A 4 6.51 22.69 20.47
C LEU A 4 6.40 22.64 18.95
N LEU A 5 6.78 23.74 18.27
CA LEU A 5 6.81 23.82 16.82
C LEU A 5 7.86 22.86 16.22
N ILE A 6 9.01 22.71 16.88
CA ILE A 6 10.11 21.83 16.44
C ILE A 6 9.71 20.35 16.56
N ILE A 7 8.98 19.99 17.61
CA ILE A 7 8.45 18.62 17.80
C ILE A 7 7.37 18.29 16.76
N ILE A 8 6.52 19.25 16.39
CA ILE A 8 5.50 19.07 15.34
C ILE A 8 6.15 18.93 13.96
N LEU A 9 7.23 19.67 13.66
CA LEU A 9 7.96 19.53 12.40
C LEU A 9 8.72 18.20 12.29
N SER A 10 9.17 17.59 13.40
CA SER A 10 9.90 16.31 13.36
C SER A 10 9.04 15.08 12.98
N TYR A 11 7.70 15.22 12.95
CA TYR A 11 6.80 14.16 12.48
C TYR A 11 6.47 14.24 10.98
N PHE A 12 6.91 15.29 10.27
CA PHE A 12 6.76 15.37 8.82
C PHE A 12 7.82 14.50 8.13
N GLN A 13 7.48 13.24 7.86
CA GLN A 13 8.27 12.44 6.93
C GLN A 13 8.12 13.01 5.51
N LEU A 14 9.15 13.71 5.04
CA LEU A 14 9.29 14.14 3.65
C LEU A 14 9.51 12.90 2.76
N SER A 15 8.43 12.21 2.41
CA SER A 15 8.49 11.13 1.43
C SER A 15 8.28 11.68 0.01
N ASN A 16 9.26 11.40 -0.86
CA ASN A 16 9.24 11.55 -2.32
C ASN A 16 8.90 12.96 -2.85
N LEU A 17 9.95 13.74 -3.15
CA LEU A 17 9.90 15.08 -3.76
C LEU A 17 9.53 15.11 -5.26
N THR A 18 9.12 13.99 -5.85
CA THR A 18 8.93 13.88 -7.31
C THR A 18 7.51 13.47 -7.69
N GLY A 19 6.95 14.17 -8.68
CA GLY A 19 5.74 13.81 -9.44
C GLY A 19 4.38 13.87 -8.73
N GLN A 20 4.31 13.80 -7.39
CA GLN A 20 3.03 13.62 -6.68
C GLN A 20 2.41 14.91 -6.15
N ALA A 21 3.10 16.04 -6.20
CA ALA A 21 2.57 17.30 -5.68
C ALA A 21 1.50 17.92 -6.58
N TRP A 22 1.58 17.68 -7.90
CA TRP A 22 0.65 18.24 -8.87
C TRP A 22 -0.70 17.54 -8.86
N THR A 23 -1.75 18.34 -8.93
CA THR A 23 -3.08 17.88 -9.33
C THR A 23 -3.11 17.68 -10.85
N LYS A 24 -3.94 16.75 -11.31
CA LYS A 24 -4.21 16.58 -12.74
C LYS A 24 -5.10 17.70 -13.25
N PRO A 25 -4.86 18.20 -14.49
CA PRO A 25 -5.79 19.10 -15.16
C PRO A 25 -7.19 18.50 -15.24
N LYS A 26 -8.21 19.35 -15.30
CA LYS A 26 -9.61 18.91 -15.37
C LYS A 26 -9.82 17.98 -16.56
N GLY A 27 -10.36 16.80 -16.30
CA GLY A 27 -10.69 15.79 -17.30
C GLY A 27 -9.52 14.85 -17.64
N GLU A 28 -8.27 15.25 -17.38
CA GLU A 28 -7.10 14.42 -17.59
C GLU A 28 -6.96 13.35 -16.50
N GLY A 29 -6.31 12.25 -16.84
CA GLY A 29 -6.06 11.18 -15.89
C GLY A 29 -4.86 10.32 -16.26
N PHE A 30 -4.42 9.54 -15.29
CA PHE A 30 -3.39 8.52 -15.44
C PHE A 30 -3.93 7.22 -14.84
N TYR A 31 -3.72 6.11 -15.55
CA TYR A 31 -4.22 4.81 -15.17
C TYR A 31 -3.11 3.78 -15.34
N LYS A 32 -2.98 2.86 -14.39
CA LYS A 32 -1.95 1.83 -14.36
C LYS A 32 -2.58 0.49 -13.99
N LEU A 33 -2.31 -0.53 -14.79
CA LEU A 33 -2.47 -1.93 -14.41
C LEU A 33 -1.12 -2.44 -13.92
N ASP A 34 -1.11 -3.03 -12.73
CA ASP A 34 0.10 -3.42 -12.02
C ASP A 34 0.00 -4.87 -11.55
N TYR A 35 1.13 -5.58 -11.60
CA TYR A 35 1.30 -6.90 -11.00
C TYR A 35 2.54 -6.91 -10.12
N THR A 36 2.36 -7.25 -8.86
CA THR A 36 3.42 -7.37 -7.86
C THR A 36 3.54 -8.81 -7.37
N LEU A 37 4.77 -9.32 -7.31
CA LEU A 37 5.13 -10.62 -6.76
C LEU A 37 6.13 -10.43 -5.61
N ILE A 38 5.77 -10.90 -4.42
CA ILE A 38 6.67 -11.02 -3.28
C ILE A 38 6.79 -12.51 -2.96
N HIS A 39 8.02 -13.00 -2.82
CA HIS A 39 8.28 -14.35 -2.34
C HIS A 39 9.38 -14.33 -1.30
N THR A 40 9.26 -15.17 -0.27
CA THR A 40 10.32 -15.34 0.73
C THR A 40 10.25 -16.74 1.34
N ASN A 41 11.40 -17.27 1.74
CA ASN A 41 11.54 -18.48 2.56
C ASN A 41 12.23 -18.17 3.91
N GLN A 42 12.26 -16.89 4.28
CA GLN A 42 12.94 -16.36 5.44
C GLN A 42 12.12 -15.23 6.09
N VAL A 43 12.14 -15.18 7.42
CA VAL A 43 11.51 -14.10 8.20
C VAL A 43 12.45 -13.61 9.30
N PHE A 44 12.20 -12.43 9.83
CA PHE A 44 12.87 -11.94 11.03
C PHE A 44 12.12 -12.40 12.27
N ASP A 45 12.85 -12.98 13.23
CA ASP A 45 12.31 -13.25 14.57
C ASP A 45 12.20 -11.94 15.39
N PRO A 46 11.60 -11.96 16.59
CA PRO A 46 11.51 -10.78 17.45
C PRO A 46 12.86 -10.17 17.87
N GLY A 47 13.97 -10.92 17.74
CA GLY A 47 15.33 -10.44 17.98
C GLY A 47 16.01 -9.86 16.74
N GLY A 48 15.32 -9.80 15.60
CA GLY A 48 15.87 -9.31 14.34
C GLY A 48 16.80 -10.31 13.64
N LYS A 49 16.80 -11.59 14.04
CA LYS A 49 17.56 -12.64 13.39
C LYS A 49 16.75 -13.25 12.25
N ILE A 50 17.41 -13.49 11.12
CA ILE A 50 16.81 -14.20 9.99
C ILE A 50 16.67 -15.69 10.36
N VAL A 51 15.45 -16.21 10.28
CA VAL A 51 15.14 -17.62 10.51
C VAL A 51 14.46 -18.24 9.27
N PRO A 52 14.72 -19.52 8.97
CA PRO A 52 14.02 -20.22 7.89
C PRO A 52 12.52 -20.23 8.13
N PHE A 53 11.75 -20.09 7.06
CA PHE A 53 10.29 -20.15 7.09
C PHE A 53 9.79 -20.95 5.88
N ARG A 54 8.54 -21.41 5.94
CA ARG A 54 7.87 -21.97 4.77
C ARG A 54 7.84 -20.92 3.67
N THR A 55 8.03 -21.34 2.42
CA THR A 55 7.99 -20.40 1.30
C THR A 55 6.62 -19.72 1.23
N LEU A 56 6.61 -18.42 1.51
CA LEU A 56 5.46 -17.54 1.44
C LEU A 56 5.51 -16.80 0.10
N GLY A 57 4.37 -16.71 -0.57
CA GLY A 57 4.18 -15.93 -1.79
C GLY A 57 2.98 -15.01 -1.66
N ASN A 58 3.13 -13.78 -2.16
CA ASN A 58 2.04 -12.83 -2.36
C ASN A 58 2.06 -12.37 -3.83
N HIS A 59 0.92 -12.52 -4.49
CA HIS A 59 0.68 -12.11 -5.86
C HIS A 59 -0.46 -11.10 -5.86
N THR A 60 -0.20 -9.88 -6.31
CA THR A 60 -1.21 -8.81 -6.31
C THR A 60 -1.34 -8.23 -7.70
N PHE A 61 -2.53 -8.33 -8.28
CA PHE A 61 -2.93 -7.52 -9.43
C PHE A 61 -3.73 -6.33 -8.94
N SER A 62 -3.37 -5.15 -9.43
CA SER A 62 -4.00 -3.92 -9.00
C SER A 62 -4.24 -2.93 -10.14
N LEU A 63 -5.29 -2.14 -9.99
CA LEU A 63 -5.60 -1.00 -10.82
C LEU A 63 -5.36 0.27 -10.02
N TYR A 64 -4.48 1.14 -10.51
CA TYR A 64 -4.34 2.49 -10.00
C TYR A 64 -4.92 3.47 -11.01
N GLY A 65 -5.64 4.47 -10.54
CA GLY A 65 -6.17 5.54 -11.37
C GLY A 65 -6.17 6.88 -10.64
N GLU A 66 -5.88 7.94 -11.36
CA GLU A 66 -6.06 9.31 -10.89
C GLU A 66 -6.70 10.18 -11.99
N ARG A 67 -7.64 11.04 -11.61
CA ARG A 67 -8.36 11.91 -12.54
C ARG A 67 -8.61 13.30 -11.96
N GLY A 68 -8.29 14.33 -12.72
CA GLY A 68 -8.58 15.72 -12.39
C GLY A 68 -10.07 16.00 -12.50
N ILE A 69 -10.72 16.25 -11.36
CA ILE A 69 -12.12 16.69 -11.31
C ILE A 69 -12.19 18.19 -11.61
N THR A 70 -11.20 18.94 -11.11
CA THR A 70 -10.88 20.32 -11.47
C THR A 70 -9.36 20.46 -11.55
N ASP A 71 -8.84 21.58 -12.05
CA ASP A 71 -7.39 21.81 -12.09
C ASP A 71 -6.74 21.84 -10.70
N LYS A 72 -7.53 22.00 -9.64
CA LYS A 72 -7.08 22.01 -8.23
C LYS A 72 -7.48 20.77 -7.45
N PHE A 73 -8.24 19.85 -8.02
CA PHE A 73 -8.79 18.70 -7.29
C PHE A 73 -8.68 17.41 -8.11
N THR A 74 -7.99 16.43 -7.57
CA THR A 74 -7.75 15.13 -8.20
C THR A 74 -8.28 14.01 -7.31
N LEU A 75 -9.11 13.15 -7.90
CA LEU A 75 -9.55 11.90 -7.29
C LEU A 75 -8.57 10.79 -7.67
N GLN A 76 -8.24 9.92 -6.73
CA GLN A 76 -7.35 8.77 -6.91
C GLN A 76 -8.00 7.53 -6.33
N ALA A 77 -7.74 6.39 -6.96
CA ALA A 77 -8.14 5.09 -6.45
C ALA A 77 -7.02 4.06 -6.71
N TYR A 78 -6.78 3.21 -5.72
CA TYR A 78 -5.96 2.01 -5.84
C TYR A 78 -6.81 0.80 -5.47
N ILE A 79 -6.94 -0.14 -6.41
CA ILE A 79 -7.84 -1.29 -6.30
C ILE A 79 -7.01 -2.56 -6.52
N PRO A 80 -6.55 -3.24 -5.46
CA PRO A 80 -5.96 -4.58 -5.55
C PRO A 80 -7.07 -5.60 -5.79
N PHE A 81 -7.52 -5.71 -7.04
CA PHE A 81 -8.70 -6.50 -7.43
C PHE A 81 -8.47 -8.02 -7.36
N PHE A 82 -7.21 -8.47 -7.30
CA PHE A 82 -6.87 -9.86 -7.07
C PHE A 82 -5.58 -9.97 -6.25
N VAL A 83 -5.72 -10.50 -5.03
CA VAL A 83 -4.62 -10.80 -4.12
C VAL A 83 -4.63 -12.29 -3.84
N ARG A 84 -3.50 -12.95 -4.10
CA ARG A 84 -3.26 -14.36 -3.78
C ARG A 84 -2.10 -14.48 -2.82
N ASN A 85 -2.37 -15.05 -1.66
CA ASN A 85 -1.37 -15.47 -0.70
C ASN A 85 -1.23 -16.99 -0.74
N VAL A 86 0.01 -17.47 -0.75
CA VAL A 86 0.34 -18.90 -0.73
C VAL A 86 1.39 -19.16 0.32
N LEU A 87 1.24 -20.26 1.06
CA LEU A 87 2.26 -20.80 1.94
C LEU A 87 2.50 -22.25 1.54
N ASN A 88 3.71 -22.54 1.07
CA ASN A 88 4.02 -23.83 0.47
C ASN A 88 4.01 -24.96 1.50
N GLU A 89 3.79 -26.18 1.00
CA GLU A 89 3.93 -27.41 1.78
C GLU A 89 5.37 -27.65 2.25
N THR A 90 5.50 -28.38 3.34
CA THR A 90 6.80 -28.87 3.84
C THR A 90 6.86 -30.38 3.72
N LYS A 91 8.01 -30.89 3.28
CA LYS A 91 8.30 -32.33 3.15
C LYS A 91 9.54 -32.70 3.94
N GLY A 92 9.56 -33.90 4.49
CA GLY A 92 10.74 -34.45 5.14
C GLY A 92 11.88 -34.58 4.13
N ALA A 93 13.03 -33.96 4.41
CA ALA A 93 14.15 -33.86 3.46
C ALA A 93 14.67 -35.22 2.96
N GLN A 94 14.53 -36.27 3.78
CA GLN A 94 15.02 -37.62 3.48
C GLN A 94 13.92 -38.56 3.00
N SER A 95 12.71 -38.43 3.55
CA SER A 95 11.60 -39.35 3.29
C SER A 95 10.66 -38.89 2.18
N GLY A 96 10.68 -37.59 1.84
CA GLY A 96 9.71 -36.97 0.93
C GLY A 96 8.28 -36.93 1.48
N VAL A 97 8.07 -37.40 2.72
CA VAL A 97 6.76 -37.46 3.36
C VAL A 97 6.29 -36.04 3.65
N LEU A 98 5.01 -35.77 3.33
CA LEU A 98 4.35 -34.51 3.63
C LEU A 98 4.30 -34.30 5.15
N LEU A 99 4.85 -33.19 5.62
CA LEU A 99 4.83 -32.78 7.03
C LEU A 99 3.69 -31.79 7.29
N GLU A 100 3.59 -30.74 6.48
CA GLU A 100 2.50 -29.77 6.53
C GLU A 100 1.97 -29.51 5.12
N PRO A 101 0.64 -29.50 4.93
CA PRO A 101 0.05 -29.15 3.64
C PRO A 101 0.27 -27.68 3.30
N GLY A 102 0.32 -27.39 2.00
CA GLY A 102 0.27 -26.02 1.50
C GLY A 102 -1.11 -25.41 1.70
N ILE A 103 -1.16 -24.11 1.94
CA ILE A 103 -2.40 -23.36 2.15
C ILE A 103 -2.39 -22.08 1.32
N GLU A 104 -3.57 -21.63 0.91
CA GLU A 104 -3.71 -20.43 0.09
C GLU A 104 -4.97 -19.64 0.42
N ASN A 105 -4.96 -18.36 0.06
CA ASN A 105 -6.14 -17.50 0.11
C ASN A 105 -6.12 -16.55 -1.09
N ASN A 106 -7.26 -16.42 -1.77
CA ASN A 106 -7.44 -15.54 -2.92
C ASN A 106 -8.66 -14.65 -2.69
N ASN A 107 -8.49 -13.35 -2.72
CA ASN A 107 -9.60 -12.40 -2.59
C ASN A 107 -9.22 -11.03 -3.15
N ILE A 108 -10.14 -10.07 -3.12
CA ILE A 108 -9.80 -8.65 -3.22
C ILE A 108 -8.95 -8.22 -2.02
N GLY A 109 -8.12 -7.20 -2.18
CA GLY A 109 -7.45 -6.52 -1.07
C GLY A 109 -8.19 -5.27 -0.59
N ASP A 110 -7.55 -4.50 0.27
CA ASP A 110 -8.07 -3.22 0.74
C ASP A 110 -7.97 -2.15 -0.35
N ILE A 111 -9.06 -1.42 -0.56
CA ILE A 111 -9.16 -0.37 -1.58
C ILE A 111 -8.81 0.97 -0.97
N ASP A 112 -7.89 1.71 -1.59
CA ASP A 112 -7.61 3.09 -1.20
C ASP A 112 -8.32 4.07 -2.13
N ILE A 113 -8.97 5.08 -1.56
CA ILE A 113 -9.48 6.25 -2.25
C ILE A 113 -8.75 7.47 -1.71
N ALA A 114 -8.18 8.29 -2.58
CA ALA A 114 -7.51 9.51 -2.17
C ALA A 114 -8.02 10.76 -2.88
N PHE A 115 -8.07 11.86 -2.14
CA PHE A 115 -8.50 13.17 -2.61
C PHE A 115 -7.33 14.14 -2.47
N ARG A 116 -6.79 14.62 -3.60
CA ARG A 116 -5.69 15.58 -3.61
C ARG A 116 -6.20 16.96 -3.99
N TYR A 117 -5.83 17.95 -3.20
CA TYR A 117 -6.17 19.36 -3.42
C TYR A 117 -4.92 20.23 -3.50
N ALA A 118 -4.82 21.04 -4.55
CA ALA A 118 -3.73 21.98 -4.74
C ALA A 118 -3.84 23.17 -3.79
N LEU A 119 -2.79 23.41 -3.01
CA LEU A 119 -2.69 24.54 -2.09
C LEU A 119 -2.03 25.72 -2.79
N PRO A 120 -2.58 26.95 -2.65
CA PRO A 120 -1.98 28.14 -3.24
C PRO A 120 -0.70 28.51 -2.48
N PHE A 121 0.47 28.16 -3.04
CA PHE A 121 1.77 28.43 -2.43
C PHE A 121 2.77 29.04 -3.42
N GLY A 122 2.45 30.23 -3.90
CA GLY A 122 3.28 30.95 -4.88
C GLY A 122 3.50 30.13 -6.15
N LYS A 123 4.76 29.97 -6.55
CA LYS A 123 5.16 29.15 -7.71
C LYS A 123 5.48 27.69 -7.35
N LEU A 124 5.55 27.36 -6.07
CA LEU A 124 5.89 26.02 -5.62
C LEU A 124 4.61 25.16 -5.64
N PRO A 125 4.60 24.00 -6.33
CA PRO A 125 3.47 23.11 -6.31
C PRO A 125 3.40 22.44 -4.94
N VAL A 126 2.35 22.76 -4.19
CA VAL A 126 2.03 22.15 -2.90
C VAL A 126 0.62 21.60 -2.95
N SER A 127 0.40 20.41 -2.39
CA SER A 127 -0.94 19.83 -2.25
C SER A 127 -1.13 19.12 -0.92
N ALA A 128 -2.38 19.10 -0.47
CA ALA A 128 -2.84 18.23 0.60
C ALA A 128 -3.57 17.03 0.00
N THR A 129 -3.39 15.84 0.57
CA THR A 129 -4.09 14.62 0.18
C THR A 129 -4.72 13.97 1.41
N LEU A 130 -6.01 13.66 1.32
CA LEU A 130 -6.69 12.77 2.25
C LEU A 130 -6.81 11.40 1.57
N LEU A 131 -6.21 10.37 2.16
CA LEU A 131 -6.33 8.97 1.75
C LEU A 131 -7.22 8.25 2.76
N LEU A 132 -8.17 7.47 2.23
CA LEU A 132 -9.06 6.60 2.98
C LEU A 132 -8.86 5.16 2.48
N GLY A 133 -8.41 4.27 3.37
CA GLY A 133 -8.32 2.84 3.10
C GLY A 133 -9.59 2.14 3.57
N LEU A 134 -10.24 1.42 2.66
CA LEU A 134 -11.47 0.68 2.91
C LEU A 134 -11.13 -0.78 3.23
N PRO A 135 -11.71 -1.36 4.30
CA PRO A 135 -11.44 -2.74 4.71
C PRO A 135 -12.21 -3.74 3.82
N THR A 136 -11.85 -3.79 2.54
CA THR A 136 -12.51 -4.65 1.55
C THR A 136 -11.87 -6.02 1.44
N GLY A 137 -10.63 -6.18 1.91
CA GLY A 137 -9.93 -7.45 1.93
C GLY A 137 -10.44 -8.41 2.99
N ASN A 138 -10.03 -9.67 2.88
CA ASN A 138 -10.37 -10.71 3.85
C ASN A 138 -9.35 -10.71 5.00
N SER A 139 -9.84 -10.37 6.20
CA SER A 139 -9.10 -10.37 7.46
C SER A 139 -9.51 -11.49 8.44
N THR A 140 -10.41 -12.37 8.04
CA THR A 140 -11.00 -13.41 8.92
C THR A 140 -10.62 -14.83 8.53
N GLN A 141 -9.68 -15.00 7.60
CA GLN A 141 -9.27 -16.31 7.11
C GLN A 141 -8.49 -17.10 8.18
N ASN A 142 -8.95 -18.32 8.50
CA ASN A 142 -8.37 -19.15 9.56
C ASN A 142 -6.92 -19.56 9.33
N SER A 143 -6.42 -19.50 8.08
CA SER A 143 -5.03 -19.81 7.74
C SER A 143 -4.03 -18.72 8.17
N GLY A 144 -4.50 -17.53 8.56
CA GLY A 144 -3.66 -16.35 8.80
C GLY A 144 -3.16 -15.68 7.51
N LEU A 145 -3.54 -16.19 6.34
CA LEU A 145 -3.22 -15.58 5.05
C LEU A 145 -4.31 -14.55 4.68
N PHE A 146 -4.17 -13.34 5.18
CA PHE A 146 -5.12 -12.25 4.95
C PHE A 146 -4.83 -11.48 3.66
N THR A 147 -5.87 -10.99 3.00
CA THR A 147 -5.73 -10.06 1.85
C THR A 147 -6.01 -8.61 2.23
N GLY A 148 -6.49 -8.37 3.46
CA GLY A 148 -6.65 -7.06 4.06
C GLY A 148 -6.57 -7.16 5.59
N ASP A 149 -6.46 -6.02 6.27
CA ASP A 149 -6.33 -5.97 7.73
C ASP A 149 -7.69 -5.84 8.45
N GLY A 150 -8.75 -5.50 7.72
CA GLY A 150 -10.09 -5.31 8.28
C GLY A 150 -10.28 -3.95 8.97
N GLU A 151 -9.33 -3.03 8.79
CA GLU A 151 -9.38 -1.70 9.40
C GLU A 151 -9.69 -0.61 8.37
N PHE A 152 -10.49 0.37 8.80
CA PHE A 152 -10.63 1.60 8.04
C PHE A 152 -9.43 2.51 8.32
N ASN A 153 -8.66 2.81 7.29
CA ASN A 153 -7.44 3.59 7.39
C ASN A 153 -7.66 5.04 6.93
N GLN A 154 -7.02 6.00 7.59
CA GLN A 154 -7.06 7.41 7.21
C GLN A 154 -5.66 8.04 7.28
N MET A 155 -5.28 8.77 6.22
CA MET A 155 -3.99 9.44 6.16
C MET A 155 -4.12 10.83 5.53
N LEU A 156 -3.54 11.82 6.21
CA LEU A 156 -3.33 13.15 5.66
C LEU A 156 -1.87 13.29 5.23
N LYS A 157 -1.66 13.67 3.97
CA LYS A 157 -0.34 13.89 3.38
C LYS A 157 -0.24 15.30 2.83
N ILE A 158 0.88 15.98 3.12
CA ILE A 158 1.28 17.19 2.40
C ILE A 158 2.40 16.81 1.44
N SER A 159 2.27 17.21 0.19
CA SER A 159 3.27 16.94 -0.86
C SER A 159 3.72 18.25 -1.47
N THR A 160 5.02 18.35 -1.76
CA THR A 160 5.62 19.43 -2.53
C THR A 160 6.57 18.83 -3.56
N GLY A 161 6.82 19.53 -4.65
CA GLY A 161 7.69 19.03 -5.71
C GLY A 161 8.42 20.15 -6.44
N VAL A 162 9.46 19.76 -7.16
CA VAL A 162 10.13 20.60 -8.15
C VAL A 162 10.11 19.84 -9.48
N GLY A 163 9.88 20.56 -10.56
CA GLY A 163 9.74 20.02 -11.91
C GLY A 163 10.18 21.04 -12.93
#